data_AF-A0A9W4K0K1-F1
#
_entry.id   AF-A0A9W4K0K1-F1
#
_cell.length_a   1.000
_cell.length_b   1.000
_cell.length_c   1.000
_cell.angle_alpha   90.00
_cell.angle_beta   90.00
_cell.angle_gamma   90.00
#
_symmetry.space_group_name_H-M   'P 1'
#
loop_
_entity.id
_entity.type
_entity.pdbx_description
1 polymer ?
#
loop_
_entity_poly.entity_id
_entity_poly.type
_entity_poly.pdbx_seq_one_letter_code
_entity_poly.pdbx_strand_id
1 'polypeptide(L)'
;MFSPLRIILAVAILLNVAAAFPLIGRDVQWSFTLFQSASCNGTIGDPHAGSGSTGCRADLHSVASAYALNTVAEGCRIEFFDNTMCDQSELSDVAGQITPNETCRIAGSRRRFGSYQVSCE
;
A
#
# COMPACT_ATOMS: atom_id res chain seq x y z
N MET A 1 55.64 -43.28 -16.71
CA MET A 1 55.03 -42.38 -17.71
C MET A 1 54.23 -41.32 -16.96
N PHE A 2 54.69 -40.08 -16.98
CA PHE A 2 53.96 -38.92 -16.44
C PHE A 2 53.10 -38.32 -17.56
N SER A 3 51.84 -37.97 -17.26
CA SER A 3 51.07 -36.99 -18.03
C SER A 3 50.23 -36.14 -17.07
N PRO A 4 50.40 -34.80 -17.08
CA PRO A 4 49.76 -33.89 -16.12
C PRO A 4 48.51 -33.25 -16.74
N LEU A 5 47.38 -33.21 -16.03
CA LEU A 5 46.27 -32.40 -16.49
C LEU A 5 45.36 -31.88 -15.36
N ARG A 6 45.54 -30.57 -15.13
CA ARG A 6 44.53 -29.56 -14.78
C ARG A 6 44.07 -29.43 -13.32
N ILE A 7 44.75 -28.48 -12.66
CA ILE A 7 44.21 -27.44 -11.77
C ILE A 7 42.81 -27.00 -12.24
N ILE A 8 41.84 -26.89 -11.32
CA ILE A 8 40.95 -25.72 -11.16
C ILE A 8 40.50 -25.65 -9.69
N LEU A 9 40.81 -24.50 -9.10
CA LEU A 9 40.46 -24.00 -7.79
C LEU A 9 38.93 -23.78 -7.73
N ALA A 10 38.21 -24.46 -6.84
CA ALA A 10 36.79 -24.18 -6.60
C ALA A 10 36.66 -23.31 -5.33
N VAL A 11 36.19 -22.09 -5.58
CA VAL A 11 36.04 -20.94 -4.68
C VAL A 11 35.17 -21.27 -3.47
N ALA A 12 35.64 -20.88 -2.27
CA ALA A 12 34.86 -20.91 -1.04
C ALA A 12 33.71 -19.89 -1.13
N ILE A 13 32.48 -20.37 -1.15
CA ILE A 13 31.28 -19.53 -1.08
C ILE A 13 31.10 -19.10 0.38
N LEU A 14 31.45 -17.85 0.68
CA LEU A 14 31.06 -17.19 1.93
C LEU A 14 29.56 -16.98 1.93
N LEU A 15 28.84 -17.79 2.71
CA LEU A 15 27.44 -17.57 3.05
C LEU A 15 27.32 -16.28 3.87
N ASN A 16 27.06 -15.17 3.19
CA ASN A 16 26.51 -13.97 3.80
C ASN A 16 25.05 -14.26 4.19
N VAL A 17 24.85 -14.90 5.35
CA VAL A 17 23.57 -14.79 6.05
C VAL A 17 23.50 -13.38 6.62
N ALA A 18 23.03 -12.45 5.80
CA ALA A 18 22.49 -11.19 6.30
C ALA A 18 21.33 -11.57 7.22
N ALA A 19 21.58 -11.57 8.53
CA ALA A 19 20.53 -11.65 9.52
C ALA A 19 19.68 -10.39 9.37
N ALA A 20 18.64 -10.48 8.53
CA ALA A 20 17.53 -9.55 8.58
C ALA A 20 16.80 -9.83 9.88
N PHE A 21 17.23 -9.20 10.97
CA PHE A 21 16.43 -9.11 12.17
C PHE A 21 15.08 -8.51 11.75
N PRO A 22 13.94 -9.18 12.00
CA PRO A 22 12.69 -8.47 11.93
C PRO A 22 12.76 -7.47 13.08
N LEU A 23 12.95 -6.20 12.74
CA LEU A 23 12.63 -5.14 13.68
C LEU A 23 11.19 -5.44 14.09
N ILE A 24 10.97 -5.67 15.37
CA ILE A 24 9.63 -5.67 15.97
C ILE A 24 9.14 -4.22 15.82
N GLY A 25 8.78 -3.86 14.60
CA GLY A 25 8.11 -2.62 14.29
C GLY A 25 6.77 -2.74 14.96
N ARG A 26 6.38 -1.73 15.75
CA ARG A 26 4.96 -1.50 16.00
C ARG A 26 4.30 -1.60 14.64
N ASP A 27 3.40 -2.56 14.44
CA ASP A 27 2.79 -2.75 13.13
C ASP A 27 2.14 -1.41 12.73
N VAL A 28 2.78 -0.71 11.80
CA VAL A 28 2.34 0.58 11.29
C VAL A 28 1.17 0.28 10.36
N GLN A 29 0.01 0.03 10.97
CA GLN A 29 -1.16 -0.52 10.30
C GLN A 29 -2.03 0.57 9.72
N TRP A 30 -2.61 0.26 8.58
CA TRP A 30 -3.65 1.06 7.97
C TRP A 30 -4.71 0.12 7.41
N SER A 31 -5.95 0.57 7.44
CA SER A 31 -7.08 -0.10 6.82
C SER A 31 -8.19 0.89 6.51
N PHE A 32 -8.86 0.65 5.40
CA PHE A 32 -9.99 1.42 4.92
C PHE A 32 -10.87 0.54 4.04
N THR A 33 -12.08 0.99 3.79
CA THR A 33 -13.03 0.30 2.90
C THR A 33 -13.43 1.25 1.79
N LEU A 34 -13.38 0.78 0.55
CA LEU A 34 -13.87 1.50 -0.61
C LEU A 34 -15.32 1.13 -0.89
N PHE A 35 -16.11 2.11 -1.33
CA PHE A 35 -17.52 1.93 -1.63
C PHE A 35 -17.83 2.45 -3.03
N GLN A 36 -18.63 1.69 -3.77
CA GLN A 36 -19.17 2.15 -5.06
C GLN A 36 -20.20 3.27 -4.90
N SER A 37 -20.89 3.31 -3.75
CA SER A 37 -21.88 4.34 -3.42
C SER A 37 -21.25 5.52 -2.69
N ALA A 38 -21.83 6.71 -2.89
CA ALA A 38 -21.40 7.95 -2.24
C ALA A 38 -21.82 8.05 -0.76
N SER A 39 -22.46 7.03 -0.20
CA SER A 39 -23.00 7.07 1.17
C SER A 39 -22.22 6.21 2.16
N CYS A 40 -21.13 5.54 1.72
CA CYS A 40 -20.47 4.44 2.42
C CYS A 40 -21.44 3.36 2.93
N ASN A 41 -22.65 3.34 2.36
CA ASN A 41 -23.70 2.41 2.68
C ASN A 41 -23.88 1.53 1.45
N GLY A 42 -23.47 0.28 1.57
CA GLY A 42 -23.54 -0.71 0.51
C GLY A 42 -23.24 -2.10 1.06
N THR A 43 -23.85 -3.12 0.47
CA THR A 43 -23.72 -4.52 0.93
C THR A 43 -22.36 -5.13 0.58
N ILE A 44 -21.56 -4.47 -0.27
CA ILE A 44 -20.27 -4.94 -0.78
C ILE A 44 -19.30 -3.75 -0.77
N GLY A 45 -18.64 -3.50 0.36
CA GLY A 45 -17.44 -2.66 0.41
C GLY A 45 -16.21 -3.48 0.02
N ASP A 46 -15.20 -2.84 -0.57
CA ASP A 46 -13.91 -3.46 -0.88
C ASP A 46 -12.89 -3.10 0.22
N PRO A 47 -12.58 -4.02 1.15
CA PRO A 47 -11.69 -3.73 2.26
C PRO A 47 -10.22 -3.80 1.84
N HIS A 48 -9.46 -2.79 2.23
CA HIS A 48 -8.02 -2.71 2.04
C HIS A 48 -7.33 -2.56 3.40
N ALA A 49 -6.27 -3.33 3.60
CA ALA A 49 -5.47 -3.25 4.81
C ALA A 49 -4.02 -3.62 4.52
N GLY A 50 -3.12 -3.13 5.36
CA GLY A 50 -1.71 -3.48 5.28
C GLY A 50 -0.90 -2.85 6.40
N SER A 51 0.41 -3.06 6.32
CA SER A 51 1.39 -2.44 7.19
C SER A 51 2.48 -1.74 6.39
N GLY A 52 2.96 -0.61 6.90
CA GLY A 52 3.98 0.23 6.27
C GLY A 52 3.54 0.86 4.95
N SER A 53 4.51 1.44 4.24
CA SER A 53 4.30 2.10 2.95
C SER A 53 4.01 1.10 1.84
N THR A 54 3.26 1.53 0.84
CA THR A 54 3.01 0.77 -0.39
C THR A 54 3.52 1.52 -1.61
N GLY A 55 3.84 0.78 -2.67
CA GLY A 55 3.80 1.36 -4.02
C GLY A 55 2.37 1.62 -4.47
N CYS A 56 2.21 2.13 -5.69
CA CYS A 56 0.89 2.35 -6.27
C CYS A 56 0.06 1.06 -6.30
N ARG A 57 -1.19 1.15 -5.85
CA ARG A 57 -2.21 0.10 -5.94
C ARG A 57 -3.23 0.54 -6.98
N ALA A 58 -3.00 0.06 -8.19
CA ALA A 58 -3.72 0.37 -9.41
C ALA A 58 -4.99 -0.49 -9.58
N ASP A 59 -5.78 -0.13 -10.58
CA ASP A 59 -6.86 -0.94 -11.16
C ASP A 59 -7.84 -1.49 -10.12
N LEU A 60 -8.28 -0.61 -9.22
CA LEU A 60 -9.28 -0.95 -8.21
C LEU A 60 -10.53 -1.49 -8.91
N HIS A 61 -10.91 -2.73 -8.57
CA HIS A 61 -11.89 -3.55 -9.31
C HIS A 61 -13.26 -2.86 -9.43
N SER A 62 -13.54 -1.93 -8.53
CA SER A 62 -14.63 -0.99 -8.68
C SER A 62 -14.17 0.43 -8.37
N VAL A 63 -14.24 1.29 -9.37
CA VAL A 63 -14.01 2.73 -9.25
C VAL A 63 -14.87 3.26 -8.09
N ALA A 64 -14.23 3.61 -6.97
CA ALA A 64 -14.92 3.87 -5.71
C ALA A 64 -15.42 5.32 -5.65
N SER A 65 -16.65 5.51 -5.21
CA SER A 65 -17.26 6.84 -5.05
C SER A 65 -17.12 7.37 -3.63
N ALA A 66 -16.71 6.54 -2.68
CA ALA A 66 -16.43 6.94 -1.31
C ALA A 66 -15.46 5.96 -0.64
N TYR A 67 -14.87 6.39 0.48
CA TYR A 67 -14.12 5.51 1.39
C TYR A 67 -14.47 5.78 2.85
N ALA A 68 -14.31 4.77 3.69
CA ALA A 68 -14.33 4.90 5.14
C ALA A 68 -13.00 4.42 5.70
N LEU A 69 -12.42 5.17 6.64
CA LEU A 69 -11.21 4.76 7.33
C LEU A 69 -11.58 3.85 8.51
N ASN A 70 -10.79 2.79 8.69
CA ASN A 70 -10.94 1.85 9.81
C ASN A 70 -9.78 2.02 10.79
N THR A 71 -8.55 2.12 10.29
CA THR A 71 -7.36 2.47 11.09
C THR A 71 -6.34 3.18 10.21
N VAL A 72 -5.67 4.21 10.71
CA VAL A 72 -4.47 4.78 10.09
C VAL A 72 -3.50 5.11 11.21
N ALA A 73 -2.38 4.40 11.27
CA ALA A 73 -1.35 4.64 12.29
C ALA A 73 -0.77 6.06 12.18
N GLU A 74 -0.29 6.58 13.32
CA GLU A 74 0.48 7.82 13.33
C GLU A 74 1.68 7.70 12.39
N GLY A 75 1.98 8.77 11.65
CA GLY A 75 3.03 8.78 10.63
C GLY A 75 2.60 8.21 9.27
N CYS A 76 1.42 7.58 9.16
CA CYS A 76 0.88 7.16 7.86
C CYS A 76 -0.08 8.17 7.25
N ARG A 77 -0.08 8.21 5.92
CA ARG A 77 -1.11 8.82 5.09
C ARG A 77 -1.45 7.94 3.91
N ILE A 78 -2.72 7.94 3.51
CA ILE A 78 -3.24 7.28 2.33
C ILE A 78 -3.57 8.36 1.31
N GLU A 79 -3.00 8.26 0.13
CA GLU A 79 -3.28 9.15 -1.00
C GLU A 79 -4.17 8.40 -1.99
N PHE A 80 -5.30 9.01 -2.33
CA PHE A 80 -6.25 8.47 -3.30
C PHE A 80 -6.20 9.27 -4.59
N PHE A 81 -6.22 8.58 -5.72
CA PHE A 81 -6.09 9.18 -7.04
C PHE A 81 -7.26 8.83 -7.93
N ASP A 82 -7.57 9.73 -8.86
CA ASP A 82 -8.67 9.57 -9.79
C ASP A 82 -8.36 8.62 -10.95
N ASN A 83 -7.07 8.47 -11.26
CA ASN A 83 -6.59 7.55 -12.27
C ASN A 83 -6.16 6.22 -11.67
N THR A 84 -5.68 5.31 -12.51
CA THR A 84 -5.22 3.97 -12.10
C THR A 84 -3.70 3.89 -11.92
N MET A 85 -2.97 5.00 -11.90
CA MET A 85 -1.50 5.01 -11.96
C MET A 85 -0.83 5.83 -10.85
N CYS A 86 -1.58 6.28 -9.83
CA CYS A 86 -1.10 7.14 -8.75
C CYS A 86 -0.33 8.38 -9.25
N ASP A 87 -0.79 8.98 -10.34
CA ASP A 87 -0.22 10.23 -10.85
C ASP A 87 -0.60 11.37 -9.91
N GLN A 88 0.40 12.10 -9.41
CA GLN A 88 0.21 13.21 -8.49
C GLN A 88 -0.62 14.36 -9.07
N SER A 89 -0.67 14.51 -10.41
CA SER A 89 -1.55 15.47 -11.07
C SER A 89 -3.05 15.14 -10.94
N GLU A 90 -3.37 13.89 -10.59
CA GLU A 90 -4.73 13.36 -10.40
C GLU A 90 -4.96 12.94 -8.93
N LEU A 91 -4.25 13.55 -7.98
CA LEU A 91 -4.50 13.37 -6.55
C LEU A 91 -5.89 13.90 -6.18
N SER A 92 -6.73 13.01 -5.63
CA SER A 92 -8.11 13.33 -5.28
C SER A 92 -8.27 13.66 -3.80
N ASP A 93 -7.64 12.90 -2.91
CA ASP A 93 -7.77 13.08 -1.47
C ASP A 93 -6.56 12.49 -0.73
N VAL A 94 -6.34 12.99 0.49
CA VAL A 94 -5.32 12.50 1.41
C VAL A 94 -5.97 12.23 2.77
N ALA A 95 -5.86 11.00 3.23
CA ALA A 95 -6.32 10.57 4.53
C ALA A 95 -5.13 10.37 5.48
N GLY A 96 -5.25 10.88 6.71
CA GLY A 96 -4.30 10.65 7.80
C GLY A 96 -4.94 9.87 8.94
N GLN A 97 -4.47 10.12 10.16
CA GLN A 97 -5.07 9.56 11.38
C GLN A 97 -6.58 9.83 11.43
N ILE A 98 -7.33 8.82 11.86
CA ILE A 98 -8.79 8.90 11.95
C ILE A 98 -9.17 9.96 12.97
N THR A 99 -9.89 10.98 12.52
CA THR A 99 -10.56 11.90 13.43
C THR A 99 -11.95 11.36 13.78
N PRO A 100 -12.49 11.64 15.00
CA PRO A 100 -13.78 11.10 15.44
C PRO A 100 -14.99 11.42 14.55
N ASN A 101 -14.83 12.33 13.60
CA ASN A 101 -15.89 12.83 12.73
C ASN A 101 -15.79 12.33 11.27
N GLU A 102 -14.79 11.50 10.95
CA GLU A 102 -14.55 11.01 9.58
C GLU A 102 -15.04 9.59 9.41
N THR A 103 -16.35 9.43 9.25
CA THR A 103 -16.98 8.12 9.07
C THR A 103 -17.09 7.72 7.60
N CYS A 104 -17.26 8.69 6.70
CA CYS A 104 -17.38 8.46 5.26
C CYS A 104 -16.90 9.69 4.49
N ARG A 105 -15.97 9.49 3.56
CA ARG A 105 -15.48 10.54 2.65
C ARG A 105 -15.84 10.21 1.22
N ILE A 106 -16.56 11.13 0.60
CA ILE A 106 -17.09 10.97 -0.76
C ILE A 106 -16.07 11.53 -1.74
N ALA A 107 -15.83 10.81 -2.83
CA ALA A 107 -15.07 11.33 -3.94
C ALA A 107 -15.78 12.58 -4.51
N GLY A 108 -15.01 13.62 -4.84
CA GLY A 108 -15.57 14.92 -5.24
C GLY A 108 -16.46 14.86 -6.49
N SER A 109 -17.03 16.01 -6.87
CA SER A 109 -18.02 16.15 -7.95
C SER A 109 -17.60 15.68 -9.35
N ARG A 110 -16.33 15.29 -9.54
CA ARG A 110 -15.80 14.93 -10.86
C ARG A 110 -15.26 13.51 -10.96
N ARG A 111 -14.91 12.83 -9.87
CA ARG A 111 -13.96 11.72 -9.99
C ARG A 111 -14.11 10.67 -8.89
N ARG A 112 -13.69 9.46 -9.21
CA ARG A 112 -13.82 8.24 -8.42
C ARG A 112 -12.41 7.77 -8.11
N PHE A 113 -12.19 7.12 -6.97
CA PHE A 113 -10.87 6.61 -6.63
C PHE A 113 -10.55 5.40 -7.53
N GLY A 114 -9.55 5.57 -8.41
CA GLY A 114 -9.06 4.56 -9.34
C GLY A 114 -7.78 3.87 -8.86
N SER A 115 -7.02 4.52 -7.98
CA SER A 115 -5.83 3.95 -7.34
C SER A 115 -5.56 4.61 -5.99
N TYR A 116 -4.70 3.98 -5.19
CA TYR A 116 -4.20 4.54 -3.94
C TYR A 116 -2.74 4.19 -3.69
N GLN A 117 -2.08 4.95 -2.82
CA GLN A 117 -0.81 4.55 -2.21
C GLN A 117 -0.76 4.96 -0.75
N VAL A 118 0.05 4.27 0.03
CA VAL A 118 0.25 4.58 1.45
C VAL A 118 1.70 4.95 1.68
N SER A 119 1.92 6.07 2.37
CA SER A 119 3.25 6.49 2.82
C SER A 119 3.25 6.58 4.33
N CYS A 120 4.17 5.87 4.98
CA CYS A 120 4.40 5.90 6.41
C CYS A 120 5.85 6.29 6.72
N GLU A 121 6.05 7.19 7.67
CA GLU A 121 7.35 7.74 8.10
C GLU A 121 7.67 7.41 9.56
#